data_AF-A0A538KBK8-F1
#
_entry.id   AF-A0A538KBK8-F1
#
_cell.length_a   1.000
_cell.length_b   1.000
_cell.length_c   1.000
_cell.angle_alpha   90.00
_cell.angle_beta   90.00
_cell.angle_gamma   90.00
#
_symmetry.space_group_name_H-M   'P 1'
#
loop_
_entity.id
_entity.type
_entity.pdbx_description
1 polymer ?
#
loop_
_entity_poly.entity_id
_entity_poly.type
_entity_poly.pdbx_seq_one_letter_code
_entity_poly.pdbx_strand_id
1 'polypeptide(L)' 'YSSMAKLFASDNAMRVTVEAVQVLGGYGYVTEYPVERYMRDAKITQIYEGTNEIQRIVIARAMK' A
#
# COMPACT_ATOMS: atom_id res chain seq x y z
N TYR A 1 4.65 -16.52 7.32
CA TYR A 1 3.45 -16.25 6.50
C TYR A 1 2.84 -14.87 6.74
N SER A 2 2.56 -14.46 8.00
CA SER A 2 1.99 -13.13 8.29
C SER A 2 2.76 -11.95 7.66
N SER A 3 4.09 -11.91 7.81
CA SER A 3 4.94 -10.86 7.18
C SER A 3 4.85 -10.81 5.66
N MET A 4 4.73 -11.97 4.99
CA MET A 4 4.58 -12.03 3.53
C MET A 4 3.23 -11.48 3.09
N ALA A 5 2.16 -11.82 3.82
CA ALA A 5 0.82 -11.31 3.55
C ALA A 5 0.74 -9.80 3.74
N LYS A 6 1.29 -9.27 4.85
CA LYS A 6 1.31 -7.82 5.13
C LYS A 6 2.09 -7.04 4.08
N LEU A 7 3.27 -7.53 3.69
CA LEU A 7 4.08 -6.94 2.63
C LEU A 7 3.31 -6.89 1.30
N PHE A 8 2.74 -8.02 0.89
CA PHE A 8 2.01 -8.12 -0.38
C PHE A 8 0.76 -7.24 -0.40
N ALA A 9 -0.07 -7.29 0.66
CA ALA A 9 -1.31 -6.55 0.72
C ALA A 9 -1.09 -5.03 0.72
N SER A 10 -0.09 -4.55 1.48
CA SER A 10 0.23 -3.12 1.54
C SER A 10 0.79 -2.57 0.22
N ASP A 11 1.71 -3.31 -0.44
CA ASP A 11 2.23 -2.92 -1.76
C ASP A 11 1.12 -2.93 -2.82
N ASN A 12 0.21 -3.91 -2.77
CA ASN A 12 -0.92 -3.98 -3.70
C ASN A 12 -1.94 -2.86 -3.47
N ALA A 13 -2.25 -2.52 -2.20
CA ALA A 13 -3.15 -1.41 -1.88
C ALA A 13 -2.64 -0.07 -2.41
N MET A 14 -1.34 0.21 -2.23
CA MET A 14 -0.72 1.41 -2.77
C MET A 14 -0.79 1.44 -4.30
N ARG A 15 -0.46 0.34 -4.97
CA ARG A 15 -0.51 0.25 -6.44
C ARG A 15 -1.92 0.49 -6.99
N VAL A 16 -2.92 -0.21 -6.45
CA VAL A 16 -4.31 -0.12 -6.92
C VAL A 16 -4.89 1.27 -6.70
N THR A 17 -4.62 1.90 -5.56
CA THR A 17 -5.15 3.24 -5.27
C THR A 17 -4.51 4.32 -6.16
N VAL A 18 -3.23 4.20 -6.51
CA VAL A 18 -2.59 5.06 -7.51
C VAL A 18 -3.22 4.89 -8.89
N GLU A 19 -3.40 3.64 -9.33
CA GLU A 19 -4.05 3.34 -10.60
C GLU A 19 -5.50 3.88 -10.63
N ALA A 20 -6.23 3.79 -9.51
CA ALA A 20 -7.58 4.30 -9.41
C ALA A 20 -7.64 5.83 -9.58
N VAL A 21 -6.71 6.59 -8.96
CA VAL A 21 -6.58 8.04 -9.20
C VAL A 21 -6.31 8.31 -10.69
N GLN A 22 -5.39 7.55 -11.30
CA GLN A 22 -5.05 7.71 -12.71
C GLN A 22 -6.22 7.43 -13.66
N VAL A 23 -7.04 6.42 -13.37
CA VAL A 23 -8.24 6.07 -14.18
C VAL A 23 -9.27 7.19 -14.17
N LEU A 24 -9.47 7.86 -13.02
CA LEU A 24 -10.39 8.99 -12.92
C LEU A 24 -9.81 10.32 -13.44
N GLY A 25 -8.51 10.37 -13.77
CA GLY A 25 -7.84 11.58 -14.23
C GLY A 25 -7.95 12.72 -13.21
N GLY A 26 -8.31 13.92 -13.67
CA GLY A 26 -8.48 15.09 -12.80
C GLY A 26 -9.52 14.88 -11.69
N TYR A 27 -10.59 14.12 -11.97
CA TYR A 27 -11.61 13.78 -10.97
C TYR A 27 -11.08 12.86 -9.88
N GLY A 28 -10.00 12.10 -10.14
CA GLY A 28 -9.35 11.26 -9.15
C GLY A 28 -8.49 12.03 -8.16
N TYR A 29 -8.17 13.29 -8.45
CA TYR A 29 -7.28 14.13 -7.65
C TYR A 29 -8.04 15.17 -6.80
N VAL A 30 -9.34 15.35 -7.05
CA VAL A 30 -10.20 16.26 -6.29
C VAL A 30 -10.91 15.52 -5.15
N THR A 31 -11.29 16.24 -4.11
CA THR A 31 -11.92 15.70 -2.90
C THR A 31 -13.38 15.29 -3.07
N GLU A 32 -13.97 15.53 -4.25
CA GLU A 32 -15.34 15.11 -4.58
C GLU A 32 -15.47 13.58 -4.64
N TYR A 33 -14.42 12.89 -5.09
CA TYR A 33 -14.36 11.44 -5.14
C TYR A 33 -13.39 10.91 -4.07
N PRO A 34 -13.71 9.78 -3.40
CA PRO A 34 -12.93 9.31 -2.25
C PRO A 34 -11.58 8.70 -2.60
N VAL A 35 -11.24 8.55 -3.89
CA VAL A 35 -10.07 7.81 -4.35
C VAL A 35 -8.74 8.46 -3.95
N GLU A 36 -8.68 9.80 -3.92
CA GLU A 36 -7.51 10.52 -3.41
C GLU A 36 -7.25 10.18 -1.93
N ARG A 37 -8.32 10.08 -1.13
CA ARG A 37 -8.23 9.72 0.28
C ARG A 37 -7.75 8.29 0.45
N TYR A 38 -8.28 7.36 -0.34
CA TYR A 38 -7.83 5.97 -0.31
C TYR A 38 -6.35 5.83 -0.67
N MET A 39 -5.85 6.61 -1.63
CA MET A 39 -4.42 6.63 -1.95
C MET A 39 -3.56 7.11 -0.77
N ARG A 40 -4.00 8.15 -0.06
CA ARG A 40 -3.32 8.63 1.16
C ARG A 40 -3.35 7.59 2.28
N ASP A 41 -4.51 6.98 2.50
CA ASP A 41 -4.70 5.96 3.54
C ASP A 41 -3.88 4.70 3.25
N ALA A 42 -3.79 4.27 1.98
CA ALA A 42 -3.01 3.11 1.59
C ALA A 42 -1.52 3.27 1.92
N LYS A 43 -0.98 4.50 1.87
CA LYS A 43 0.44 4.74 2.12
C LYS A 43 0.87 4.36 3.53
N ILE A 44 0.02 4.58 4.53
CA ILE A 44 0.38 4.28 5.93
C ILE A 44 0.64 2.79 6.11
N THR A 45 -0.06 1.93 5.38
CA THR A 45 0.06 0.45 5.47
C THR A 45 1.47 -0.08 5.18
N GLN A 46 2.25 0.67 4.40
CA GLN A 46 3.65 0.33 4.11
C GLN A 46 4.62 0.72 5.25
N ILE A 47 4.15 1.52 6.23
CA ILE A 47 4.98 2.14 7.28
C ILE A 47 4.63 1.58 8.67
N TYR A 48 3.35 1.56 9.04
CA TYR A 48 2.93 1.12 10.37
C TYR A 48 3.01 -0.41 10.52
N GLU A 49 3.11 -0.87 11.77
CA GLU A 49 3.39 -2.28 12.16
C GLU A 49 4.62 -2.89 11.46
N GLY A 50 5.67 -2.08 11.33
CA GLY A 50 6.92 -2.45 10.70
C GLY A 50 6.89 -2.20 9.20
N THR A 51 7.87 -1.43 8.72
CA THR A 51 7.95 -1.05 7.30
C THR A 51 8.10 -2.27 6.40
N ASN A 52 7.77 -2.12 5.12
CA ASN A 52 7.89 -3.20 4.15
C ASN A 52 9.33 -3.73 4.01
N GLU A 53 10.34 -2.88 4.24
CA GLU A 53 11.76 -3.28 4.32
C GLU A 53 12.02 -4.19 5.53
N ILE A 54 11.47 -3.86 6.70
CA ILE A 54 11.56 -4.72 7.89
C ILE A 54 10.86 -6.05 7.64
N GLN A 55 9.70 -6.05 7.00
CA GLN A 55 9.01 -7.30 6.64
C GLN A 55 9.87 -8.17 5.73
N ARG A 56 10.56 -7.60 4.73
CA ARG A 56 11.50 -8.33 3.86
C ARG A 56 12.64 -8.96 4.67
N ILE A 57 13.20 -8.25 5.65
CA ILE A 57 14.25 -8.79 6.53
C ILE A 57 13.72 -9.97 7.37
N VAL A 58 12.52 -9.84 7.95
CA VAL A 58 11.90 -10.92 8.73
C VAL A 58 11.66 -12.16 7.87
N ILE A 59 11.15 -11.97 6.65
CA ILE A 59 10.95 -13.07 5.68
C ILE A 59 12.27 -13.74 5.34
N ALA A 60 13.31 -12.96 5.01
CA ALA A 60 14.64 -13.50 4.67
C ALA A 60 15.26 -14.30 5.82
N ARG A 61 15.03 -13.89 7.08
CA ARG A 61 15.48 -14.63 8.27
C ARG A 61 14.71 -15.93 8.48
N ALA A 62 13.42 -15.97 8.15
CA ALA A 62 12.58 -17.16 8.29
C ALA A 62 12.80 -18.20 7.17
N MET A 63 13.47 -17.83 6.08
CA MET A 63 13.84 -18.72 4.97
C MET A 63 15.26 -19.30 5.10
N LYS A 64 16.02 -18.86 6.11
CA LYS A 64 17.27 -19.52 6.53
C LYS A 64 16.95 -20.63 7.51
#